data_AF-A0A8T0H596-F1
#
_entry.id   AF-A0A8T0H596-F1
#
_cell.length_a   1.000
_cell.length_b   1.000
_cell.length_c   1.000
_cell.angle_alpha   90.00
_cell.angle_beta   90.00
_cell.angle_gamma   90.00
#
_symmetry.space_group_name_H-M   'P 1'
#
loop_
_entity.id
_entity.type
_entity.pdbx_description
1 polymer ?
#
loop_
_entity_poly.entity_id
_entity_poly.type
_entity_poly.pdbx_seq_one_letter_code
_entity_poly.pdbx_strand_id
1 'polypeptide(L)'
;MMPCGQGAMMARGLLSGAPLVSSSRLLRSLLWVQSLRECVDGNGFHEPVPPTCSRRFYNGFSCESTSLALQPVWQSISCSRVRDRCGCGRAWRAVGVSGFGTDAAPASNVAPEDVLHFWFKDADVAKNQFPMQFWFMGGEEADKEIKGKFGDCLELAIQGKLDHWKSTPRGRVALVLVLDQFSRNCYRDSSRAFAQDEAALKITLDSVEQGLDLQLSNPLERYFLYMPLMHSENPQVHVEAQRLFQKLADEHKDSPELHKMLQYVVKFEKAHSTILNKYGRYPSRNALLGRKSTPQEEEYLASGVTWPMED
;
A
#
# COMPACT_ATOMS: atom_id res chain seq x y z
N MET A 1 -17.99 34.77 -66.58
CA MET A 1 -16.64 34.19 -66.49
C MET A 1 -16.68 33.03 -65.48
N MET A 2 -16.60 31.79 -65.96
CA MET A 2 -16.19 30.58 -65.22
C MET A 2 -14.66 30.42 -65.43
N PRO A 3 -13.86 29.63 -64.66
CA PRO A 3 -14.16 28.26 -64.21
C PRO A 3 -13.68 27.89 -62.78
N CYS A 4 -14.28 26.90 -62.09
CA CYS A 4 -14.01 25.45 -62.05
C CYS A 4 -12.69 25.04 -61.34
N GLY A 5 -12.76 24.08 -60.40
CA GLY A 5 -11.59 23.25 -60.04
C GLY A 5 -11.62 22.56 -58.67
N GLN A 6 -12.08 21.30 -58.64
CA GLN A 6 -11.53 20.14 -57.90
C GLN A 6 -11.47 20.24 -56.34
N GLY A 7 -12.06 19.36 -55.52
CA GLY A 7 -12.24 17.92 -55.62
C GLY A 7 -11.08 17.19 -54.91
N ALA A 8 -11.27 16.70 -53.67
CA ALA A 8 -10.68 15.45 -53.17
C ALA A 8 -11.00 15.15 -51.69
N MET A 9 -11.64 13.99 -51.52
CA MET A 9 -11.43 12.93 -50.51
C MET A 9 -11.60 13.22 -49.03
N MET A 10 -12.72 12.66 -48.53
CA MET A 10 -12.81 12.02 -47.23
C MET A 10 -11.63 11.07 -46.97
N ALA A 11 -10.85 11.33 -45.92
CA ALA A 11 -10.01 10.32 -45.29
C ALA A 11 -10.64 9.90 -43.97
N ARG A 12 -11.35 8.77 -44.00
CA ARG A 12 -11.71 8.00 -42.80
C ARG A 12 -10.42 7.46 -42.19
N GLY A 13 -9.93 8.13 -41.16
CA GLY A 13 -8.91 7.59 -40.26
C GLY A 13 -9.57 6.65 -39.26
N LEU A 14 -9.54 5.35 -39.55
CA LEU A 14 -9.77 4.29 -38.57
C LEU A 14 -8.70 4.40 -37.47
N LEU A 15 -9.04 5.05 -36.36
CA LEU A 15 -8.29 4.84 -35.12
C LEU A 15 -8.74 3.49 -34.57
N SER A 16 -7.94 2.48 -34.90
CA SER A 16 -7.89 1.21 -34.19
C SER A 16 -7.76 1.49 -32.69
N GLY A 17 -8.82 1.18 -31.94
CA GLY A 17 -8.75 1.15 -30.48
C GLY A 17 -7.71 0.11 -30.08
N ALA A 18 -6.57 0.58 -29.58
CA ALA A 18 -5.74 -0.24 -28.72
C ALA A 18 -6.56 -0.57 -27.46
N PRO A 19 -6.63 -1.83 -27.01
CA PRO A 19 -7.37 -2.14 -25.81
C PRO A 19 -6.69 -1.43 -24.64
N LEU A 20 -7.48 -0.66 -23.90
CA LEU A 20 -7.13 -0.26 -22.54
C LEU A 20 -6.81 -1.53 -21.77
N VAL A 21 -5.53 -1.81 -21.58
CA VAL A 21 -5.08 -2.84 -20.64
C VAL A 21 -5.58 -2.35 -19.28
N SER A 22 -6.56 -3.06 -18.72
CA SER A 22 -7.12 -2.74 -17.42
C SER A 22 -5.97 -2.63 -16.40
N SER A 23 -5.84 -1.46 -15.76
CA SER A 23 -4.85 -1.15 -14.71
C SER A 23 -4.79 -2.22 -13.61
N SER A 24 -5.89 -2.97 -13.42
CA SER A 24 -5.97 -4.13 -12.52
C SER A 24 -4.94 -5.23 -12.83
N ARG A 25 -4.57 -5.46 -14.10
CA ARG A 25 -3.62 -6.52 -14.47
C ARG A 25 -2.17 -6.17 -14.10
N LEU A 26 -1.79 -4.90 -14.26
CA LEU A 26 -0.46 -4.41 -13.88
C LEU A 26 -0.30 -4.38 -12.36
N LEU A 27 -1.29 -3.87 -11.62
CA LEU A 27 -1.28 -3.85 -10.14
C LEU A 27 -1.21 -5.27 -9.55
N ARG A 28 -1.97 -6.23 -10.11
CA ARG A 28 -1.89 -7.65 -9.72
C ARG A 28 -0.53 -8.27 -10.02
N SER A 29 0.11 -7.90 -11.12
CA SER A 29 1.45 -8.38 -11.45
C SER A 29 2.53 -7.80 -10.54
N LEU A 30 2.39 -6.55 -10.07
CA LEU A 30 3.31 -5.92 -9.12
C LEU A 30 3.27 -6.62 -7.75
N LEU A 31 2.06 -6.88 -7.24
CA LEU A 31 1.85 -7.63 -6.00
C LEU A 31 2.37 -9.08 -6.11
N TRP A 32 2.24 -9.70 -7.29
CA TRP A 32 2.66 -11.09 -7.52
C TRP A 32 4.19 -11.24 -7.71
N VAL A 33 4.85 -10.32 -8.43
CA VAL A 33 6.31 -10.34 -8.63
C VAL A 33 7.06 -10.09 -7.31
N GLN A 34 6.49 -9.31 -6.38
CA GLN A 34 7.06 -9.10 -5.05
C GLN A 34 6.95 -10.34 -4.16
N SER A 35 5.78 -10.98 -4.12
CA SER A 35 5.58 -12.23 -3.35
C SER A 35 6.48 -13.38 -3.79
N LEU A 36 6.91 -13.42 -5.07
CA LEU A 36 7.87 -14.43 -5.54
C LEU A 36 9.30 -14.21 -5.06
N ARG A 37 9.72 -12.97 -4.73
CA ARG A 37 11.05 -12.72 -4.14
C ARG A 37 11.13 -13.28 -2.72
N GLU A 38 10.04 -13.22 -1.95
CA GLU A 38 9.96 -13.82 -0.61
C GLU A 38 10.10 -15.36 -0.63
N CYS A 39 9.73 -16.01 -1.75
CA CYS A 39 9.90 -17.46 -1.93
C CYS A 39 11.32 -17.89 -2.33
N VAL A 40 12.21 -16.98 -2.73
CA VAL A 40 13.54 -17.34 -3.30
C VAL A 40 14.69 -17.17 -2.31
N ASP A 41 14.52 -16.45 -1.19
CA ASP A 41 15.58 -16.23 -0.20
C ASP A 41 15.43 -17.04 1.10
N GLY A 42 14.76 -18.20 1.03
CA GLY A 42 14.71 -19.18 2.12
C GLY A 42 15.64 -20.37 1.86
N ASN A 43 16.95 -20.23 2.11
CA ASN A 43 17.89 -21.34 1.96
C ASN A 43 18.31 -21.93 3.31
N GLY A 44 18.09 -23.24 3.49
CA GLY A 44 18.81 -24.04 4.49
C GLY A 44 18.03 -25.20 5.10
N PHE A 45 17.97 -26.36 4.43
CA PHE A 45 18.73 -27.57 4.78
C PHE A 45 18.15 -28.82 4.07
N HIS A 46 19.03 -29.53 3.39
CA HIS A 46 18.79 -30.79 2.68
C HIS A 46 18.65 -31.97 3.65
N GLU A 47 17.70 -32.87 3.39
CA GLU A 47 17.88 -34.33 3.50
C GLU A 47 16.90 -35.08 2.56
N PRO A 48 17.27 -36.25 1.99
CA PRO A 48 16.55 -36.87 0.88
C PRO A 48 15.48 -37.87 1.34
N VAL A 49 14.28 -37.80 0.75
CA VAL A 49 13.21 -38.80 0.93
C VAL A 49 13.28 -39.83 -0.22
N PRO A 50 13.27 -41.15 0.05
CA PRO A 50 13.36 -42.16 -1.00
C PRO A 50 12.01 -42.41 -1.70
N PRO A 51 12.00 -42.94 -2.94
CA PRO A 51 10.78 -43.05 -3.73
C PRO A 51 10.07 -44.38 -3.42
N THR A 52 8.77 -44.35 -3.14
CA THR A 52 7.94 -45.53 -3.35
C THR A 52 6.56 -45.22 -3.92
N CYS A 53 6.25 -46.02 -4.94
CA CYS A 53 4.95 -46.49 -5.37
C CYS A 53 4.01 -45.54 -6.13
N SER A 54 4.13 -45.66 -7.45
CA SER A 54 3.09 -45.50 -8.45
C SER A 54 1.74 -46.12 -8.04
N ARG A 55 0.65 -45.37 -8.25
CA ARG A 55 -0.63 -45.95 -8.69
C ARG A 55 -1.38 -44.95 -9.56
N ARG A 56 -1.33 -45.27 -10.86
CA ARG A 56 -2.17 -44.79 -11.94
C ARG A 56 -3.47 -45.60 -11.86
N PHE A 57 -4.64 -44.97 -11.77
CA PHE A 57 -5.90 -45.55 -12.22
C PHE A 57 -6.82 -44.47 -12.80
N TYR A 58 -7.63 -44.93 -13.74
CA TYR A 58 -8.25 -44.25 -14.88
C TYR A 58 -9.67 -43.73 -14.61
N ASN A 59 -10.14 -42.92 -15.57
CA ASN A 59 -11.53 -42.54 -15.93
C ASN A 59 -12.19 -41.52 -14.98
N GLY A 60 -12.68 -40.35 -15.41
CA GLY A 60 -13.24 -39.98 -16.70
C GLY A 60 -14.76 -40.14 -16.66
N PHE A 61 -15.48 -39.09 -16.24
CA PHE A 61 -16.89 -38.83 -16.61
C PHE A 61 -17.22 -37.36 -16.36
N SER A 62 -17.64 -36.68 -17.44
CA SER A 62 -18.38 -35.43 -17.40
C SER A 62 -19.84 -35.69 -17.05
N CYS A 63 -20.47 -34.74 -16.36
CA CYS A 63 -21.93 -34.64 -16.35
C CYS A 63 -22.30 -33.16 -16.25
N GLU A 64 -22.69 -32.60 -17.40
CA GLU A 64 -23.56 -31.43 -17.47
C GLU A 64 -24.95 -31.85 -16.98
N SER A 65 -25.57 -31.05 -16.11
CA SER A 65 -27.02 -30.90 -16.14
C SER A 65 -27.44 -29.53 -15.61
N THR A 66 -28.37 -28.98 -16.36
CA THR A 66 -28.99 -27.67 -16.31
C THR A 66 -29.97 -27.52 -15.13
N SER A 67 -30.03 -26.29 -14.62
CA SER A 67 -31.20 -25.53 -14.17
C SER A 67 -32.32 -26.25 -13.41
N LEU A 68 -32.60 -25.79 -12.18
CA LEU A 68 -33.90 -25.16 -11.86
C LEU A 68 -33.85 -24.52 -10.47
N ALA A 69 -34.22 -23.24 -10.44
CA ALA A 69 -34.51 -22.47 -9.24
C ALA A 69 -35.75 -23.02 -8.53
N LEU A 70 -35.78 -22.87 -7.19
CA LEU A 70 -36.94 -22.54 -6.35
C LEU A 70 -36.58 -22.83 -4.87
N GLN A 71 -36.43 -21.78 -4.06
CA GLN A 71 -36.87 -21.78 -2.65
C GLN A 71 -37.17 -20.33 -2.24
N PRO A 72 -38.34 -20.09 -1.63
CA PRO A 72 -38.30 -19.53 -0.29
C PRO A 72 -39.36 -20.17 0.60
N VAL A 73 -39.06 -20.42 1.88
CA VAL A 73 -39.94 -20.14 3.03
C VAL A 73 -39.07 -20.23 4.29
N TRP A 74 -38.85 -19.09 4.94
CA TRP A 74 -38.47 -19.04 6.35
C TRP A 74 -39.74 -19.11 7.18
N GLN A 75 -39.90 -20.17 7.98
CA GLN A 75 -40.88 -20.19 9.06
C GLN A 75 -40.18 -20.47 10.38
N SER A 76 -40.30 -19.49 11.28
CA SER A 76 -39.93 -19.56 12.67
C SER A 76 -40.77 -20.60 13.40
N ILE A 77 -40.12 -21.52 14.12
CA ILE A 77 -40.78 -22.28 15.17
C ILE A 77 -40.04 -21.99 16.47
N SER A 78 -40.67 -21.16 17.29
CA SER A 78 -40.43 -21.10 18.73
C SER A 78 -41.06 -22.35 19.34
N CYS A 79 -40.30 -23.12 20.12
CA CYS A 79 -40.90 -24.11 21.00
C CYS A 79 -40.26 -24.07 22.39
N SER A 80 -41.16 -23.94 23.34
CA SER A 80 -40.96 -23.72 24.76
C SER A 80 -40.37 -24.91 25.50
N ARG A 81 -39.45 -24.54 26.40
CA ARG A 81 -38.96 -25.25 27.58
C ARG A 81 -39.96 -26.27 28.18
N VAL A 82 -39.59 -27.55 28.19
CA VAL A 82 -40.12 -28.56 29.10
C VAL A 82 -38.95 -29.16 29.88
N ARG A 83 -39.02 -29.03 31.21
CA ARG A 83 -38.17 -29.73 32.17
C ARG A 83 -38.64 -31.18 32.22
N ASP A 84 -37.72 -32.12 32.14
CA ASP A 84 -37.80 -33.29 33.03
C ASP A 84 -36.44 -33.90 33.32
N ARG A 85 -36.31 -34.33 34.56
CA ARG A 85 -35.11 -34.86 35.21
C ARG A 85 -34.92 -36.32 34.82
N CYS A 86 -33.68 -36.71 34.54
CA CYS A 86 -33.18 -38.03 34.89
C CYS A 86 -31.68 -37.93 35.16
N GLY A 87 -31.30 -38.23 36.41
CA GLY A 87 -29.93 -38.20 36.87
C GLY A 87 -29.23 -39.53 36.62
N CYS A 88 -27.98 -39.46 36.18
CA CYS A 88 -26.96 -40.47 36.39
C CYS A 88 -25.63 -39.72 36.53
N GLY A 89 -25.05 -39.82 37.73
CA GLY A 89 -23.88 -39.06 38.13
C GLY A 89 -22.62 -39.44 37.36
N ARG A 90 -21.73 -38.47 37.23
CA ARG A 90 -20.28 -38.68 37.21
C ARG A 90 -19.63 -37.44 37.79
N ALA A 91 -18.81 -37.66 38.81
CA ALA A 91 -18.07 -36.64 39.53
C ALA A 91 -17.07 -35.96 38.59
N TRP A 92 -17.14 -34.64 38.50
CA TRP A 92 -16.07 -33.81 37.97
C TRP A 92 -15.61 -32.88 39.10
N ARG A 93 -14.35 -33.06 39.52
CA ARG A 93 -13.66 -32.08 40.37
C ARG A 93 -13.63 -30.75 39.62
N ALA A 94 -14.15 -29.71 40.26
CA ALA A 94 -13.95 -28.34 39.82
C ALA A 94 -12.46 -28.00 39.94
N VAL A 95 -11.76 -27.96 38.80
CA VAL A 95 -10.55 -27.14 38.68
C VAL A 95 -11.07 -25.73 38.43
N GLY A 96 -10.90 -24.85 39.42
CA GLY A 96 -11.23 -23.45 39.27
C GLY A 96 -10.38 -22.85 38.16
N VAL A 97 -10.98 -22.60 37.00
CA VAL A 97 -10.38 -21.74 35.99
C VAL A 97 -10.58 -20.31 36.48
N SER A 98 -9.56 -19.83 37.17
CA SER A 98 -9.37 -18.41 37.47
C SER A 98 -9.34 -17.63 36.16
N GLY A 99 -10.23 -16.65 36.05
CA GLY A 99 -10.07 -15.48 35.19
C GLY A 99 -10.03 -15.76 33.70
N PHE A 100 -11.17 -15.56 33.03
CA PHE A 100 -11.13 -14.97 31.69
C PHE A 100 -10.61 -13.54 31.85
N GLY A 101 -9.29 -13.39 31.93
CA GLY A 101 -8.65 -12.14 31.61
C GLY A 101 -8.97 -11.86 30.16
N THR A 102 -9.79 -10.84 29.92
CA THR A 102 -9.80 -10.22 28.60
C THR A 102 -8.39 -9.68 28.41
N ASP A 103 -7.56 -10.38 27.65
CA ASP A 103 -6.38 -9.81 27.03
C ASP A 103 -6.89 -8.75 26.04
N ALA A 104 -7.32 -7.61 26.58
CA ALA A 104 -7.50 -6.40 25.82
C ALA A 104 -6.09 -6.08 25.31
N ALA A 105 -5.84 -6.39 24.03
CA ALA A 105 -4.68 -5.91 23.32
C ALA A 105 -4.50 -4.43 23.68
N PRO A 106 -3.28 -3.95 23.97
CA PRO A 106 -3.08 -2.56 24.34
C PRO A 106 -3.62 -1.71 23.19
N ALA A 107 -4.80 -1.12 23.41
CA ALA A 107 -5.41 -0.23 22.45
C ALA A 107 -4.57 1.04 22.54
N SER A 108 -3.83 1.35 21.47
CA SER A 108 -3.34 2.71 21.31
C SER A 108 -4.55 3.63 21.41
N ASN A 109 -4.45 4.65 22.25
CA ASN A 109 -5.49 5.67 22.37
C ASN A 109 -5.48 6.65 21.19
N VAL A 110 -4.63 6.41 20.19
CA VAL A 110 -4.55 7.17 18.94
C VAL A 110 -5.57 6.62 17.96
N ALA A 111 -6.45 7.48 17.44
CA ALA A 111 -7.33 7.20 16.32
C ALA A 111 -6.70 7.63 14.98
N PRO A 112 -7.22 7.17 13.82
CA PRO A 112 -6.73 7.63 12.52
C PRO A 112 -6.72 9.16 12.39
N GLU A 113 -7.74 9.81 12.93
CA GLU A 113 -7.87 11.27 12.83
C GLU A 113 -6.85 12.03 13.65
N ASP A 114 -6.31 11.44 14.72
CA ASP A 114 -5.21 12.07 15.48
C ASP A 114 -3.93 12.09 14.64
N VAL A 115 -3.66 11.02 13.89
CA VAL A 115 -2.51 10.93 12.96
C VAL A 115 -2.68 11.96 11.83
N LEU A 116 -3.86 12.00 11.20
CA LEU A 116 -4.14 12.90 10.09
C LEU A 116 -4.11 14.36 10.54
N HIS A 117 -4.76 14.68 11.66
CA HIS A 117 -4.73 16.02 12.23
C HIS A 117 -3.31 16.44 12.55
N PHE A 118 -2.53 15.59 13.23
CA PHE A 118 -1.15 15.89 13.56
C PHE A 118 -0.28 16.16 12.32
N TRP A 119 -0.42 15.34 11.28
CA TRP A 119 0.42 15.45 10.09
C TRP A 119 0.07 16.66 9.21
N PHE A 120 -1.22 17.02 9.14
CA PHE A 120 -1.72 18.07 8.27
C PHE A 120 -2.05 19.39 8.99
N LYS A 121 -1.85 19.50 10.32
CA LYS A 121 -2.25 20.66 11.15
C LYS A 121 -1.80 22.02 10.61
N ASP A 122 -0.60 22.08 10.02
CA ASP A 122 0.03 23.30 9.53
C ASP A 122 -0.01 23.43 8.00
N ALA A 123 -0.75 22.54 7.32
CA ALA A 123 -0.96 22.61 5.88
C ALA A 123 -2.22 23.42 5.55
N ASP A 124 -2.07 24.44 4.72
CA ASP A 124 -3.15 25.25 4.17
C ASP A 124 -2.97 25.37 2.65
N VAL A 125 -3.75 24.56 1.93
CA VAL A 125 -3.75 24.53 0.45
C VAL A 125 -4.14 25.89 -0.13
N ALA A 126 -5.10 26.59 0.48
CA ALA A 126 -5.60 27.87 -0.01
C ALA A 126 -4.56 28.99 0.12
N LYS A 127 -3.65 28.87 1.10
CA LYS A 127 -2.55 29.84 1.31
C LYS A 127 -1.21 29.39 0.73
N ASN A 128 -1.15 28.26 0.03
CA ASN A 128 0.10 27.64 -0.43
C ASN A 128 1.11 27.41 0.71
N GLN A 129 0.60 27.06 1.90
CA GLN A 129 1.42 26.82 3.08
C GLN A 129 1.48 25.31 3.31
N PHE A 130 2.67 24.75 3.12
CA PHE A 130 2.92 23.34 3.35
C PHE A 130 4.10 23.22 4.30
N PRO A 131 4.00 22.41 5.36
CA PRO A 131 5.08 22.24 6.33
C PRO A 131 6.16 21.30 5.77
N MET A 132 6.73 21.65 4.60
CA MET A 132 7.69 20.83 3.85
C MET A 132 8.91 20.44 4.69
N GLN A 133 9.37 21.35 5.56
CA GLN A 133 10.47 21.08 6.50
C GLN A 133 10.09 19.96 7.47
N PHE A 134 8.91 20.05 8.09
CA PHE A 134 8.42 19.02 8.99
C PHE A 134 8.18 17.68 8.28
N TRP A 135 7.57 17.69 7.09
CA TRP A 135 7.28 16.47 6.33
C TRP A 135 8.52 15.75 5.81
N PHE A 136 9.55 16.47 5.34
CA PHE A 136 10.65 15.84 4.59
C PHE A 136 12.03 16.01 5.20
N MET A 137 12.27 17.07 5.98
CA MET A 137 13.57 17.28 6.62
C MET A 137 13.59 16.68 8.03
N GLY A 138 12.44 16.62 8.70
CA GLY A 138 12.34 16.16 10.08
C GLY A 138 13.19 17.02 11.02
N GLY A 139 13.93 16.37 11.91
CA GLY A 139 14.78 17.01 12.92
C GLY A 139 14.62 16.34 14.27
N GLU A 140 15.58 16.55 15.17
CA GLU A 140 15.58 15.88 16.48
C GLU A 140 14.29 16.17 17.29
N GLU A 141 13.76 17.39 17.18
CA GLU A 141 12.51 17.80 17.80
C GLU A 141 11.30 17.09 17.18
N ALA A 142 11.23 17.03 15.85
CA ALA A 142 10.14 16.34 15.14
C ALA A 142 10.17 14.84 15.43
N ASP A 143 11.35 14.23 15.45
CA ASP A 143 11.51 12.80 15.76
C ASP A 143 11.09 12.50 17.20
N LYS A 144 11.51 13.32 18.17
CA LYS A 144 11.08 13.19 19.56
C LYS A 144 9.57 13.33 19.70
N GLU A 145 8.97 14.30 19.03
CA GLU A 145 7.52 14.52 19.07
C GLU A 145 6.75 13.35 18.45
N ILE A 146 7.14 12.91 17.25
CA ILE A 146 6.50 11.79 16.54
C ILE A 146 6.66 10.50 17.33
N LYS A 147 7.87 10.21 17.83
CA LYS A 147 8.14 9.01 18.62
C LYS A 147 7.37 9.02 19.94
N GLY A 148 7.31 10.16 20.62
CA GLY A 148 6.59 10.30 21.88
C GLY A 148 5.07 10.14 21.72
N LYS A 149 4.49 10.64 20.63
CA LYS A 149 3.03 10.57 20.39
C LYS A 149 2.57 9.28 19.71
N PHE A 150 3.38 8.74 18.79
CA PHE A 150 2.96 7.68 17.87
C PHE A 150 3.86 6.45 17.87
N GLY A 151 4.89 6.38 18.73
CA GLY A 151 5.77 5.20 18.81
C GLY A 151 5.01 3.90 19.10
N ASP A 152 4.13 3.90 20.09
CA ASP A 152 3.28 2.74 20.40
C ASP A 152 2.28 2.44 19.27
N CYS A 153 1.74 3.49 18.64
CA CYS A 153 0.85 3.35 17.48
C CYS A 153 1.58 2.66 16.31
N LEU A 154 2.83 3.02 16.05
CA LEU A 154 3.69 2.39 15.04
C LEU A 154 3.93 0.92 15.37
N GLU A 155 4.29 0.58 16.61
CA GLU A 155 4.49 -0.83 17.00
C GLU A 155 3.21 -1.67 16.85
N LEU A 156 2.03 -1.11 17.15
CA LEU A 156 0.75 -1.79 16.90
C LEU A 156 0.43 -1.93 15.41
N ALA A 157 0.76 -0.93 14.59
CA ALA A 157 0.60 -0.99 13.13
C ALA A 157 1.50 -2.08 12.54
N ILE A 158 2.76 -2.16 12.97
CA ILE A 158 3.72 -3.22 12.57
C ILE A 158 3.17 -4.61 12.91
N GLN A 159 2.50 -4.75 14.05
CA GLN A 159 1.88 -6.01 14.49
C GLN A 159 0.53 -6.32 13.81
N GLY A 160 0.05 -5.47 12.90
CA GLY A 160 -1.25 -5.62 12.24
C GLY A 160 -2.46 -5.37 13.16
N LYS A 161 -2.25 -4.91 14.39
CA LYS A 161 -3.33 -4.68 15.37
C LYS A 161 -4.24 -3.50 15.00
N LEU A 162 -3.79 -2.64 14.08
CA LEU A 162 -4.55 -1.50 13.56
C LEU A 162 -5.21 -1.79 12.20
N ASP A 163 -5.29 -3.04 11.76
CA ASP A 163 -5.88 -3.42 10.47
C ASP A 163 -7.33 -2.97 10.27
N HIS A 164 -8.08 -2.80 11.36
CA HIS A 164 -9.43 -2.26 11.33
C HIS A 164 -9.51 -0.83 10.75
N TRP A 165 -8.41 -0.07 10.74
CA TRP A 165 -8.33 1.26 10.09
C TRP A 165 -8.45 1.16 8.57
N LYS A 166 -8.12 0.01 7.97
CA LYS A 166 -8.24 -0.23 6.52
C LYS A 166 -9.69 -0.19 6.01
N SER A 167 -10.68 -0.15 6.90
CA SER A 167 -12.10 -0.06 6.59
C SER A 167 -12.54 1.27 5.97
N THR A 168 -11.72 2.33 6.10
CA THR A 168 -12.03 3.65 5.53
C THR A 168 -10.86 4.19 4.70
N PRO A 169 -11.11 5.03 3.68
CA PRO A 169 -10.02 5.67 2.92
C PRO A 169 -9.05 6.45 3.81
N ARG A 170 -9.57 7.28 4.73
CA ARG A 170 -8.76 8.08 5.66
C ARG A 170 -7.96 7.21 6.63
N GLY A 171 -8.53 6.13 7.13
CA GLY A 171 -7.81 5.17 7.99
C GLY A 171 -6.63 4.50 7.28
N ARG A 172 -6.72 4.27 5.97
CA ARG A 172 -5.60 3.78 5.15
C ARG A 172 -4.50 4.82 5.00
N VAL A 173 -4.85 6.09 4.80
CA VAL A 173 -3.87 7.20 4.79
C VAL A 173 -3.15 7.27 6.13
N ALA A 174 -3.87 7.19 7.25
CA ALA A 174 -3.26 7.19 8.58
C ALA A 174 -2.29 6.01 8.78
N LEU A 175 -2.65 4.79 8.35
CA LEU A 175 -1.75 3.64 8.38
C LEU A 175 -0.51 3.86 7.51
N VAL A 176 -0.67 4.40 6.30
CA VAL A 176 0.47 4.73 5.43
C VAL A 176 1.38 5.75 6.10
N LEU A 177 0.85 6.83 6.68
CA LEU A 177 1.65 7.82 7.40
C LEU A 177 2.44 7.19 8.55
N VAL A 178 1.80 6.34 9.35
CA VAL A 178 2.47 5.66 10.47
C VAL A 178 3.59 4.73 9.97
N LEU A 179 3.28 3.86 9.00
CA LEU A 179 4.22 2.84 8.52
C LEU A 179 5.34 3.41 7.64
N ASP A 180 5.07 4.43 6.84
CA ASP A 180 6.01 4.98 5.85
C ASP A 180 6.71 6.25 6.33
N GLN A 181 5.97 7.24 6.84
CA GLN A 181 6.54 8.52 7.26
C GLN A 181 7.08 8.43 8.69
N PHE A 182 6.26 8.01 9.65
CA PHE A 182 6.65 8.06 11.06
C PHE A 182 7.73 7.04 11.39
N SER A 183 7.79 5.91 10.68
CA SER A 183 8.89 4.95 10.81
C SER A 183 10.25 5.58 10.54
N ARG A 184 10.34 6.49 9.56
CA ARG A 184 11.57 7.22 9.20
C ARG A 184 12.00 8.22 10.29
N ASN A 185 11.04 8.81 11.00
CA ASN A 185 11.32 9.67 12.16
C ASN A 185 11.65 8.87 13.42
N CYS A 186 10.86 7.83 13.74
CA CYS A 186 11.00 7.02 14.95
C CYS A 186 12.30 6.19 14.97
N TYR A 187 12.76 5.78 13.79
CA TYR A 187 13.92 4.91 13.59
C TYR A 187 14.98 5.54 12.71
N ARG A 188 15.16 6.86 12.80
CA ARG A 188 16.22 7.57 12.06
C ARG A 188 17.57 6.87 12.23
N ASP A 189 18.35 6.85 11.15
CA ASP A 189 19.67 6.22 11.07
C ASP A 189 19.67 4.72 11.36
N SER A 190 18.54 4.04 11.10
CA SER A 190 18.40 2.59 11.23
C SER A 190 17.71 1.97 10.01
N SER A 191 18.03 0.70 9.70
CA SER A 191 17.28 -0.10 8.73
C SER A 191 15.79 -0.21 9.06
N ARG A 192 15.41 -0.10 10.35
CA ARG A 192 14.02 -0.10 10.80
C ARG A 192 13.19 1.02 10.18
N ALA A 193 13.80 2.12 9.75
CA ALA A 193 13.13 3.20 9.03
C ALA A 193 12.44 2.73 7.75
N PHE A 194 12.97 1.70 7.08
CA PHE A 194 12.49 1.19 5.79
C PHE A 194 11.76 -0.15 5.90
N ALA A 195 11.75 -0.75 7.09
CA ALA A 195 11.27 -2.12 7.29
C ALA A 195 9.77 -2.30 6.99
N GLN A 196 9.01 -1.20 6.91
CA GLN A 196 7.57 -1.21 6.68
C GLN A 196 7.16 -0.65 5.32
N ASP A 197 8.14 -0.31 4.45
CA ASP A 197 7.88 0.25 3.12
C ASP A 197 6.96 -0.66 2.30
N GLU A 198 7.15 -1.98 2.37
CA GLU A 198 6.32 -2.96 1.63
C GLU A 198 4.88 -3.04 2.17
N ALA A 199 4.71 -3.00 3.50
CA ALA A 199 3.38 -2.99 4.11
C ALA A 199 2.60 -1.73 3.73
N ALA A 200 3.26 -0.57 3.74
CA ALA A 200 2.67 0.68 3.30
C ALA A 200 2.34 0.66 1.79
N LEU A 201 3.25 0.17 0.96
CA LEU A 201 3.05 0.00 -0.48
C LEU A 201 1.84 -0.88 -0.79
N LYS A 202 1.67 -1.99 -0.08
CA LYS A 202 0.52 -2.87 -0.24
C LYS A 202 -0.80 -2.14 0.08
N ILE A 203 -0.83 -1.36 1.16
CA ILE A 203 -2.02 -0.56 1.51
C ILE A 203 -2.34 0.44 0.40
N THR A 204 -1.33 1.12 -0.16
CA THR A 204 -1.49 2.05 -1.27
C THR A 204 -2.06 1.37 -2.50
N LEU A 205 -1.43 0.29 -2.97
CA LEU A 205 -1.87 -0.45 -4.17
C LEU A 205 -3.29 -1.01 -4.00
N ASP A 206 -3.60 -1.60 -2.83
CA ASP A 206 -4.93 -2.11 -2.53
C ASP A 206 -5.98 -0.98 -2.53
N SER A 207 -5.61 0.23 -2.12
CA SER A 207 -6.50 1.40 -2.11
C SER A 207 -6.81 1.88 -3.52
N VAL A 208 -5.79 1.91 -4.38
CA VAL A 208 -5.92 2.29 -5.80
C VAL A 208 -6.72 1.25 -6.58
N GLU A 209 -6.47 -0.05 -6.37
CA GLU A 209 -7.22 -1.12 -7.05
C GLU A 209 -8.71 -1.05 -6.71
N GLN A 210 -9.06 -0.66 -5.48
CA GLN A 210 -10.44 -0.53 -5.02
C GLN A 210 -11.06 0.84 -5.32
N GLY A 211 -10.31 1.79 -5.89
CA GLY A 211 -10.75 3.17 -6.12
C GLY A 211 -11.07 3.95 -4.84
N LEU A 212 -10.52 3.52 -3.69
CA LEU A 212 -10.71 4.18 -2.39
C LEU A 212 -9.90 5.48 -2.30
N ASP A 213 -8.78 5.55 -3.01
CA ASP A 213 -7.99 6.78 -3.19
C ASP A 213 -8.83 7.92 -3.75
N LEU A 214 -9.73 7.62 -4.69
CA LEU A 214 -10.61 8.60 -5.34
C LEU A 214 -11.71 9.14 -4.41
N GLN A 215 -11.96 8.49 -3.26
CA GLN A 215 -12.91 8.94 -2.25
C GLN A 215 -12.31 9.98 -1.28
N LEU A 216 -10.99 10.17 -1.30
CA LEU A 216 -10.32 11.19 -0.50
C LEU A 216 -10.62 12.57 -1.12
N SER A 217 -11.33 13.42 -0.37
CA SER A 217 -11.64 14.78 -0.78
C SER A 217 -10.45 15.73 -0.64
N ASN A 218 -9.52 15.44 0.29
CA ASN A 218 -8.30 16.21 0.49
C ASN A 218 -7.19 15.70 -0.45
N PRO A 219 -6.69 16.53 -1.39
CA PRO A 219 -5.63 16.12 -2.30
C PRO A 219 -4.30 15.79 -1.60
N LEU A 220 -4.02 16.39 -0.44
CA LEU A 220 -2.82 16.08 0.34
C LEU A 220 -2.87 14.66 0.92
N GLU A 221 -4.04 14.20 1.35
CA GLU A 221 -4.21 12.82 1.83
C GLU A 221 -3.96 11.83 0.70
N ARG A 222 -4.43 12.12 -0.53
CA ARG A 222 -4.16 11.28 -1.71
C ARG A 222 -2.68 11.32 -2.11
N TYR A 223 -2.04 12.49 -2.01
CA TYR A 223 -0.60 12.63 -2.21
C TYR A 223 0.20 11.73 -1.26
N PHE A 224 -0.07 11.79 0.06
CA PHE A 224 0.63 10.96 1.04
C PHE A 224 0.27 9.47 0.94
N LEU A 225 -0.96 9.13 0.52
CA LEU A 225 -1.31 7.75 0.19
C LEU A 225 -0.39 7.17 -0.90
N TYR A 226 0.06 7.99 -1.86
CA TYR A 226 0.90 7.55 -2.97
C TYR A 226 2.39 7.50 -2.66
N MET A 227 2.86 8.15 -1.59
CA MET A 227 4.29 8.20 -1.23
C MET A 227 5.01 6.84 -1.17
N PRO A 228 4.40 5.76 -0.65
CA PRO A 228 5.04 4.43 -0.67
C PRO A 228 5.41 3.93 -2.07
N LEU A 229 4.73 4.38 -3.13
CA LEU A 229 5.09 4.05 -4.52
C LEU A 229 6.46 4.64 -4.86
N MET A 230 6.71 5.88 -4.47
CA MET A 230 7.97 6.60 -4.68
C MET A 230 9.11 6.02 -3.83
N HIS A 231 8.81 5.36 -2.72
CA HIS A 231 9.81 4.76 -1.84
C HIS A 231 10.20 3.33 -2.21
N SER A 232 9.51 2.71 -3.16
CA SER A 232 9.74 1.34 -3.59
C SER A 232 11.03 1.20 -4.41
N GLU A 233 11.88 0.22 -4.11
CA GLU A 233 13.02 -0.13 -4.97
C GLU A 233 12.64 -1.05 -6.15
N ASN A 234 11.39 -0.96 -6.63
CA ASN A 234 10.89 -1.71 -7.79
C ASN A 234 10.58 -0.76 -8.97
N PRO A 235 11.33 -0.81 -10.09
CA PRO A 235 11.13 0.09 -11.23
C PRO A 235 9.71 0.05 -11.82
N GLN A 236 9.04 -1.09 -11.75
CA GLN A 236 7.68 -1.22 -12.27
C GLN A 236 6.65 -0.46 -11.41
N VAL A 237 6.92 -0.27 -10.12
CA VAL A 237 6.07 0.54 -9.23
C VAL A 237 6.14 2.02 -9.62
N HIS A 238 7.30 2.51 -10.05
CA HIS A 238 7.48 3.91 -10.48
C HIS A 238 6.68 4.26 -11.74
N VAL A 239 6.40 3.29 -12.62
CA VAL A 239 5.50 3.52 -13.77
C VAL A 239 4.11 3.93 -13.28
N GLU A 240 3.60 3.25 -12.25
CA GLU A 240 2.31 3.55 -11.66
C GLU A 240 2.35 4.82 -10.78
N ALA A 241 3.44 5.04 -10.04
CA ALA A 241 3.68 6.26 -9.27
C ALA A 241 3.59 7.52 -10.17
N GLN A 242 4.33 7.53 -11.28
CA GLN A 242 4.32 8.62 -12.24
C GLN A 242 2.91 8.87 -12.79
N ARG A 243 2.19 7.80 -13.14
CA ARG A 243 0.80 7.91 -13.62
C ARG A 243 -0.12 8.53 -12.59
N LEU A 244 -0.04 8.08 -11.32
CA LEU A 244 -0.92 8.52 -10.24
C LEU A 244 -0.61 9.95 -9.78
N PHE A 245 0.65 10.32 -9.62
CA PHE A 245 1.04 11.70 -9.28
C PHE A 245 0.70 12.67 -10.41
N GLN A 246 0.95 12.30 -11.67
CA GLN A 246 0.58 13.13 -12.82
C GLN A 246 -0.93 13.35 -12.88
N LYS A 247 -1.72 12.27 -12.70
CA LYS A 247 -3.18 12.37 -12.66
C LYS A 247 -3.65 13.30 -11.53
N LEU A 248 -3.10 13.15 -10.32
CA LEU A 248 -3.44 14.01 -9.18
C LEU A 248 -3.13 15.49 -9.45
N ALA A 249 -1.97 15.78 -10.06
CA ALA A 249 -1.62 17.13 -10.50
C ALA A 249 -2.64 17.64 -11.54
N ASP A 250 -2.97 16.83 -12.53
CA ASP A 250 -3.87 17.22 -13.61
C ASP A 250 -5.31 17.50 -13.14
N GLU A 251 -5.80 16.77 -12.14
CA GLU A 251 -7.11 16.97 -11.51
C GLU A 251 -7.23 18.33 -10.80
N HIS A 252 -6.10 18.96 -10.45
CA HIS A 252 -6.06 20.20 -9.67
C HIS A 252 -5.48 21.39 -10.46
N LYS A 253 -5.52 21.36 -11.79
CA LYS A 253 -5.05 22.46 -12.67
C LYS A 253 -5.67 23.82 -12.35
N ASP A 254 -6.91 23.82 -11.89
CA ASP A 254 -7.67 25.03 -11.55
C ASP A 254 -7.34 25.57 -10.15
N SER A 255 -6.42 24.94 -9.42
CA SER A 255 -5.88 25.39 -8.14
C SER A 255 -4.38 25.69 -8.29
N PRO A 256 -3.98 26.89 -8.75
CA PRO A 256 -2.62 27.17 -9.23
C PRO A 256 -1.51 26.79 -8.24
N GLU A 257 -1.72 27.10 -6.96
CA GLU A 257 -0.78 26.88 -5.87
C GLU A 257 -0.59 25.37 -5.60
N LEU A 258 -1.71 24.65 -5.47
CA LEU A 258 -1.70 23.20 -5.30
C LEU A 258 -1.12 22.50 -6.53
N HIS A 259 -1.52 22.93 -7.73
CA HIS A 259 -1.01 22.38 -8.99
C HIS A 259 0.50 22.53 -9.06
N LYS A 260 1.04 23.70 -8.70
CA LYS A 260 2.48 23.95 -8.67
C LYS A 260 3.20 22.98 -7.72
N MET A 261 2.66 22.76 -6.51
CA MET A 261 3.22 21.80 -5.56
C MET A 261 3.18 20.36 -6.12
N LEU A 262 2.05 19.95 -6.69
CA LEU A 262 1.89 18.61 -7.27
C LEU A 262 2.78 18.40 -8.51
N GLN A 263 3.01 19.43 -9.33
CA GLN A 263 3.98 19.37 -10.44
C GLN A 263 5.41 19.19 -9.93
N TYR A 264 5.75 19.83 -8.81
CA TYR A 264 7.03 19.60 -8.15
C TYR A 264 7.17 18.14 -7.69
N VAL A 265 6.11 17.56 -7.11
CA VAL A 265 6.08 16.13 -6.76
C VAL A 265 6.27 15.23 -7.98
N VAL A 266 5.63 15.54 -9.12
CA VAL A 266 5.82 14.77 -10.37
C VAL A 266 7.28 14.82 -10.84
N LYS A 267 7.94 15.98 -10.77
CA LYS A 267 9.38 16.08 -11.07
C LYS A 267 10.21 15.25 -10.09
N PHE A 268 9.84 15.25 -8.82
CA PHE A 268 10.54 14.52 -7.76
C PHE A 268 10.45 13.00 -7.92
N GLU A 269 9.27 12.50 -8.28
CA GLU A 269 9.04 11.11 -8.65
C GLU A 269 9.92 10.68 -9.84
N LYS A 270 10.05 11.53 -10.87
CA LYS A 270 10.94 11.25 -12.01
C LYS A 270 12.40 11.14 -11.57
N ALA A 271 12.85 12.02 -10.68
CA ALA A 271 14.20 11.96 -10.13
C ALA A 271 14.44 10.65 -9.34
N HIS A 272 13.45 10.17 -8.58
CA HIS A 272 13.51 8.85 -7.92
C HIS A 272 13.64 7.72 -8.94
N SER A 273 12.81 7.73 -9.98
CA SER A 273 12.85 6.74 -11.04
C SER A 273 14.21 6.75 -11.78
N THR A 274 14.81 7.92 -12.01
CA THR A 274 16.15 8.03 -12.62
C THR A 274 17.23 7.34 -11.78
N ILE A 275 17.24 7.55 -10.47
CA ILE A 275 18.19 6.88 -9.56
C ILE A 275 17.97 5.37 -9.61
N LEU A 276 16.71 4.94 -9.55
CA LEU A 276 16.37 3.52 -9.55
C LEU A 276 16.71 2.85 -10.89
N ASN A 277 16.50 3.52 -12.02
CA ASN A 277 16.87 3.00 -13.34
C ASN A 277 18.40 2.92 -13.50
N LYS A 278 19.16 3.81 -12.86
CA LYS A 278 20.62 3.84 -12.94
C LYS A 278 21.29 2.79 -12.05
N TYR A 279 20.82 2.64 -10.81
CA TYR A 279 21.48 1.80 -9.79
C TYR A 279 20.69 0.55 -9.39
N GLY A 280 19.42 0.43 -9.80
CA GLY A 280 18.52 -0.66 -9.43
C GLY A 280 18.01 -0.61 -7.98
N ARG A 281 18.45 0.38 -7.20
CA ARG A 281 18.11 0.62 -5.78
C ARG A 281 18.42 2.08 -5.41
N TYR A 282 18.15 2.49 -4.17
CA TYR A 282 18.58 3.78 -3.62
C TYR A 282 19.94 3.65 -2.92
N PRO A 283 21.04 4.18 -3.50
CA PRO A 283 22.36 4.06 -2.88
C PRO A 283 22.45 4.70 -1.48
N SER A 284 21.64 5.74 -1.23
CA SER A 284 21.54 6.42 0.07
C SER A 284 21.11 5.49 1.22
N ARG A 285 20.44 4.38 0.92
CA ARG A 285 20.02 3.38 1.92
C ARG A 285 21.09 2.31 2.18
N ASN A 286 22.16 2.25 1.38
CA ASN A 286 23.11 1.13 1.42
C ASN A 286 23.72 0.92 2.79
N ALA A 287 24.27 1.98 3.41
CA ALA A 287 24.89 1.88 4.73
C ALA A 287 23.89 1.39 5.80
N LEU A 288 22.68 1.96 5.82
CA LEU A 288 21.64 1.62 6.78
C LEU A 288 21.13 0.18 6.60
N LEU A 289 21.10 -0.32 5.38
CA LEU A 289 20.67 -1.68 5.04
C LEU A 289 21.84 -2.70 5.00
N GLY A 290 23.05 -2.30 5.38
CA GLY A 290 24.22 -3.19 5.37
C GLY A 290 24.66 -3.64 3.96
N ARG A 291 24.29 -2.90 2.92
CA ARG A 291 24.66 -3.19 1.52
C ARG A 291 26.00 -2.56 1.19
N LYS A 292 26.86 -3.30 0.49
CA LYS A 292 28.09 -2.73 -0.08
C LYS A 292 27.73 -1.87 -1.29
N SER A 293 28.20 -0.62 -1.31
CA SER A 293 28.08 0.27 -2.46
C SER A 293 29.06 -0.14 -3.58
N THR A 294 28.66 0.05 -4.83
CA THR A 294 29.56 -0.03 -5.99
C THR A 294 30.38 1.27 -6.10
N PRO A 295 31.50 1.28 -6.87
CA PRO A 295 32.26 2.51 -7.09
C PRO A 295 31.42 3.67 -7.67
N GLN A 296 30.48 3.36 -8.57
CA GLN A 296 29.57 4.35 -9.15
C GLN A 296 28.56 4.89 -8.13
N GLU A 297 28.11 4.03 -7.21
CA GLU A 297 27.24 4.45 -6.10
C GLU A 297 28.00 5.32 -5.09
N GLU A 298 29.26 5.00 -4.79
CA GLU A 298 30.13 5.80 -3.91
C GLU A 298 30.41 7.19 -4.48
N GLU A 299 30.73 7.27 -5.79
CA GLU A 299 30.92 8.56 -6.47
C GLU A 299 29.64 9.40 -6.44
N TYR A 300 28.49 8.78 -6.68
CA TYR A 300 27.20 9.45 -6.58
C TYR A 300 26.92 9.97 -5.17
N LEU A 301 27.14 9.15 -4.14
CA LEU A 301 26.97 9.57 -2.74
C LEU A 301 27.91 10.72 -2.37
N ALA A 302 29.16 10.69 -2.88
CA ALA A 302 30.15 11.75 -2.64
C ALA A 302 29.82 13.07 -3.36
N SER A 303 29.06 13.03 -4.46
CA SER A 303 28.66 14.23 -5.20
C SER A 303 27.73 15.18 -4.42
N GLY A 304 27.08 14.69 -3.36
CA GLY A 304 26.09 15.42 -2.58
C GLY A 304 24.75 15.64 -3.30
N VAL A 305 24.60 15.20 -4.56
CA VAL A 305 23.34 15.29 -5.31
C VAL A 305 22.36 14.23 -4.83
N THR A 306 21.35 14.63 -4.06
CA THR A 306 20.34 13.70 -3.53
C THR A 306 19.32 13.32 -4.59
N TRP A 307 18.84 14.27 -5.41
CA TRP A 307 17.84 14.04 -6.43
C TRP A 307 18.21 14.80 -7.70
N PRO A 308 18.44 14.13 -8.85
CA PRO A 308 18.75 14.79 -10.10
C PRO A 308 17.47 15.41 -10.69
N MET A 309 17.06 16.54 -10.12
CA MET A 309 15.96 17.33 -10.64
C MET A 309 16.43 18.03 -11.92
N GLU A 310 15.77 17.77 -13.03
CA GLU A 310 15.94 18.56 -14.26
C GLU A 310 15.20 19.90 -14.07
N ASP A 311 15.86 21.00 -14.48
CA ASP A 311 15.32 22.37 -14.40
C ASP A 311 14.01 22.52 -15.18
#